data_AF-A0A356R5J7-F1
#
_entry.id   AF-A0A356R5J7-F1
#
_cell.length_a   1.000
_cell.length_b   1.000
_cell.length_c   1.000
_cell.angle_alpha   90.00
_cell.angle_beta   90.00
_cell.angle_gamma   90.00
#
_symmetry.space_group_name_H-M   'P 1'
#
loop_
_entity.id
_entity.type
_entity.pdbx_description
1 polymer ?
#
loop_
_entity_poly.entity_id
_entity_poly.type
_entity_poly.pdbx_seq_one_letter_code
_entity_poly.pdbx_strand_id
1 'polypeptide(L)'
;MTSVSAAPEAVDDSWISLTGTILRQLGEERYLFQDATGTIMVEIDHEDWRNVSVNPETTVRISGEVDRDWLTTEIDVKRVEVMTASSQGFGQLQRNHSAQTNPIDGGQTSGQSLSLLQLH
;
A
#
# COMPACT_ATOMS: atom_id res chain seq x y z
N MET A 1 -2.24 13.38 -12.88
CA MET A 1 -1.69 13.28 -11.52
C MET A 1 -1.19 14.67 -11.16
N THR A 2 -1.58 15.13 -9.98
CA THR A 2 -1.19 16.41 -9.40
C THR A 2 -0.06 16.18 -8.38
N SER A 3 0.51 17.25 -7.84
CA SER A 3 1.47 17.18 -6.74
C SER A 3 0.86 17.67 -5.43
N VAL A 4 1.45 17.27 -4.31
CA VAL A 4 1.06 17.75 -2.98
C VAL A 4 1.17 19.27 -2.88
N SER A 5 2.23 19.86 -3.45
CA SER A 5 2.42 21.33 -3.42
C SER A 5 1.35 22.11 -4.17
N ALA A 6 0.67 21.49 -5.15
CA ALA A 6 -0.38 22.13 -5.94
C ALA A 6 -1.78 21.91 -5.35
N ALA A 7 -1.94 20.97 -4.42
CA ALA A 7 -3.23 20.66 -3.81
C ALA A 7 -3.88 21.87 -3.08
N PRO A 8 -3.15 22.74 -2.35
CA PRO A 8 -3.73 23.93 -1.72
C PRO A 8 -4.29 24.98 -2.69
N GLU A 9 -3.90 24.93 -3.97
CA GLU A 9 -4.37 25.83 -5.02
C GLU A 9 -5.58 25.24 -5.77
N ALA A 10 -5.93 23.98 -5.52
CA ALA A 10 -7.07 23.34 -6.13
C ALA A 10 -8.39 23.98 -5.67
N VAL A 11 -9.41 23.79 -6.50
CA VAL A 11 -10.77 24.22 -6.18
C VAL A 11 -11.30 23.30 -5.09
N ASP A 12 -12.04 23.88 -4.16
CA ASP A 12 -12.80 23.13 -3.15
C ASP A 12 -13.74 22.09 -3.81
N ASP A 13 -13.98 20.96 -3.14
CA ASP A 13 -14.73 19.79 -3.65
C ASP A 13 -14.16 19.15 -4.94
N SER A 14 -12.98 19.55 -5.41
CA SER A 14 -12.43 19.02 -6.66
C SER A 14 -11.75 17.67 -6.47
N TRP A 15 -11.95 16.77 -7.44
CA TRP A 15 -11.34 15.43 -7.40
C TRP A 15 -9.86 15.47 -7.79
N ILE A 16 -9.01 14.88 -6.94
CA ILE A 16 -7.56 14.85 -7.09
C ILE A 16 -7.00 13.42 -6.95
N SER A 17 -5.83 13.18 -7.53
CA SER A 17 -5.08 11.94 -7.35
C SER A 17 -3.60 12.22 -7.18
N LEU A 18 -3.06 11.78 -6.04
CA LEU A 18 -1.69 12.00 -5.58
C LEU A 18 -0.96 10.66 -5.41
N THR A 19 0.36 10.64 -5.62
CA THR A 19 1.20 9.44 -5.45
C THR A 19 2.37 9.77 -4.55
N GLY A 20 2.60 8.94 -3.53
CA GLY A 20 3.50 9.24 -2.43
C GLY A 20 3.45 8.19 -1.33
N THR A 21 3.79 8.55 -0.10
CA THR A 21 3.86 7.63 1.06
C THR A 21 3.11 8.19 2.26
N ILE A 22 2.61 7.29 3.11
CA ILE A 22 2.01 7.66 4.42
C ILE A 22 3.13 7.74 5.45
N LEU A 23 3.46 8.95 5.91
CA LEU A 23 4.57 9.17 6.85
C LEU A 23 4.24 8.77 8.28
N ARG A 24 3.08 9.21 8.77
CA ARG A 24 2.61 8.94 10.13
C ARG A 24 1.12 9.19 10.27
N GLN A 25 0.51 8.52 11.24
CA GLN A 25 -0.84 8.80 11.71
C GLN A 25 -0.83 9.99 12.69
N LEU A 26 -1.83 10.87 12.57
CA LEU A 26 -2.00 12.08 13.39
C LEU A 26 -3.23 11.99 14.30
N GLY A 27 -4.21 11.16 13.94
CA GLY A 27 -5.46 10.92 14.67
C GLY A 27 -6.14 9.64 14.18
N GLU A 28 -7.41 9.43 14.51
CA GLU A 28 -8.15 8.21 14.15
C GLU A 28 -8.12 7.96 12.62
N GLU A 29 -8.57 8.94 11.84
CA GLU A 29 -8.64 8.86 10.37
C GLU A 29 -7.67 9.84 9.68
N ARG A 30 -6.87 10.60 10.45
CA ARG A 30 -5.96 11.62 9.91
C ARG A 30 -4.53 11.13 9.77
N TYR A 31 -3.94 11.36 8.61
CA TYR A 31 -2.57 10.96 8.29
C TYR A 31 -1.78 12.10 7.64
N LEU A 32 -0.45 12.06 7.78
CA LEU A 32 0.45 12.91 7.00
C LEU A 32 0.90 12.15 5.76
N PHE A 33 0.48 12.63 4.60
CA PHE A 33 0.90 12.14 3.30
C PHE A 33 2.08 12.96 2.77
N GLN A 34 3.03 12.32 2.08
CA GLN A 34 4.19 12.97 1.49
C GLN A 34 4.39 12.54 0.03
N ASP A 35 4.73 13.50 -0.82
CA ASP A 35 5.41 13.25 -2.09
C ASP A 35 6.73 14.03 -2.17
N ALA A 36 7.37 14.06 -3.35
CA ALA A 36 8.62 14.79 -3.55
C ALA A 36 8.50 16.32 -3.42
N THR A 37 7.29 16.86 -3.46
CA THR A 37 6.99 18.30 -3.46
C THR A 37 6.58 18.83 -2.10
N GLY A 38 6.14 17.98 -1.19
CA GLY A 38 5.78 18.40 0.16
C GLY A 38 4.95 17.38 0.93
N THR A 39 4.29 17.86 1.97
CA THR A 39 3.41 17.06 2.83
C THR A 39 2.04 17.71 2.95
N ILE A 40 0.99 16.89 3.05
CA ILE A 40 -0.39 17.34 3.27
C ILE A 40 -1.12 16.40 4.22
N MET A 41 -2.11 16.93 4.93
CA MET A 41 -3.02 16.12 5.73
C MET A 41 -4.01 15.42 4.82
N VAL A 42 -4.30 14.16 5.13
CA VAL A 42 -5.32 13.37 4.42
C VAL A 42 -6.19 12.68 5.46
N GLU A 43 -7.50 12.65 5.19
CA GLU A 43 -8.46 11.85 5.95
C GLU A 43 -8.72 10.55 5.17
N ILE A 44 -8.55 9.40 5.82
CA ILE A 44 -8.74 8.08 5.22
C ILE A 44 -9.57 7.23 6.16
N ASP A 45 -10.83 7.01 5.80
CA ASP A 45 -11.73 6.15 6.55
C ASP A 45 -11.24 4.70 6.49
N HIS A 46 -11.63 3.91 7.50
CA HIS A 46 -11.24 2.51 7.60
C HIS A 46 -11.56 1.70 6.32
N GLU A 47 -12.68 2.01 5.66
CA GLU A 47 -13.12 1.31 4.46
C GLU A 47 -12.31 1.63 3.19
N ASP A 48 -11.73 2.84 3.11
CA ASP A 48 -10.99 3.31 1.94
C ASP A 48 -9.61 2.67 1.78
N TRP A 49 -9.10 2.08 2.87
CA TRP A 49 -7.94 1.21 2.85
C TRP A 49 -8.17 -0.10 2.09
N ARG A 50 -9.41 -0.58 1.98
CA ARG A 50 -9.75 -1.81 1.22
C ARG A 50 -8.87 -3.02 1.57
N ASN A 51 -8.58 -3.20 2.87
CA ASN A 51 -7.73 -4.26 3.41
C ASN A 51 -6.25 -4.22 2.97
N VAL A 52 -5.76 -3.07 2.46
CA VAL A 52 -4.32 -2.89 2.21
C VAL A 52 -3.62 -2.40 3.47
N SER A 53 -2.42 -2.93 3.72
CA SER A 53 -1.54 -2.46 4.78
C SER A 53 -0.37 -1.71 4.16
N VAL A 54 -0.03 -0.56 4.74
CA VAL A 54 1.03 0.33 4.23
C VAL A 54 1.97 0.69 5.37
N ASN A 55 3.23 0.95 5.01
CA ASN A 55 4.23 1.53 5.89
C ASN A 55 4.84 2.76 5.19
N PRO A 56 5.72 3.54 5.87
CA PRO A 56 6.35 4.71 5.25
C PRO A 56 7.23 4.42 4.02
N GLU A 57 7.57 3.16 3.73
CA GLU A 57 8.29 2.74 2.51
C GLU A 57 7.33 2.35 1.37
N THR A 58 6.04 2.19 1.66
CA THR A 58 5.03 1.78 0.70
C THR A 58 4.56 2.99 -0.10
N THR A 59 4.89 3.00 -1.39
CA THR A 59 4.30 3.99 -2.30
C THR A 59 2.85 3.64 -2.57
N VAL A 60 1.97 4.62 -2.38
CA VAL A 60 0.54 4.52 -2.61
C VAL A 60 0.07 5.63 -3.54
N ARG A 61 -1.01 5.36 -4.25
CA ARG A 61 -1.84 6.37 -4.88
C ARG A 61 -3.09 6.56 -4.05
N ILE A 62 -3.35 7.81 -3.67
CA ILE A 62 -4.62 8.22 -3.05
C ILE A 62 -5.44 8.97 -4.08
N SER A 63 -6.77 8.81 -4.02
CA SER A 63 -7.70 9.61 -4.81
C SER A 63 -8.88 10.02 -3.95
N GLY A 64 -9.32 11.25 -4.09
CA GLY A 64 -10.30 11.84 -3.19
C GLY A 64 -10.66 13.27 -3.58
N GLU A 65 -11.43 13.90 -2.71
CA GLU A 65 -11.88 15.28 -2.85
C GLU A 65 -10.93 16.20 -2.08
N VAL A 66 -10.65 17.37 -2.64
CA VAL A 66 -9.98 18.45 -1.91
C VAL A 66 -11.01 19.06 -0.98
N ASP A 67 -10.80 18.96 0.32
CA ASP A 67 -11.59 19.69 1.32
C ASP A 67 -10.81 20.92 1.74
N ARG A 68 -11.33 22.10 1.38
CA ARG A 68 -10.72 23.38 1.68
C ARG A 68 -11.58 24.19 2.61
N ASP A 69 -11.17 24.16 3.86
CA ASP A 69 -11.61 25.10 4.86
C ASP A 69 -10.84 26.44 4.83
N TRP A 70 -11.35 27.40 5.59
CA TRP A 70 -10.76 28.74 5.72
C TRP A 70 -9.30 28.75 6.24
N LEU A 71 -8.88 27.72 7.00
CA LEU A 71 -7.51 27.60 7.55
C LEU A 71 -6.67 26.48 6.93
N THR A 72 -7.32 25.45 6.41
CA THR A 72 -6.68 24.16 6.13
C THR A 72 -7.10 23.64 4.77
N THR A 73 -6.22 22.86 4.17
CA THR A 73 -6.56 22.06 2.99
C THR A 73 -6.15 20.64 3.29
N GLU A 74 -7.11 19.73 3.14
CA GLU A 74 -6.92 18.31 3.28
C GLU A 74 -7.50 17.57 2.08
N ILE A 75 -7.19 16.28 2.01
CA ILE A 75 -7.77 15.39 1.00
C ILE A 75 -8.64 14.38 1.71
N ASP A 76 -9.93 14.39 1.39
CA ASP A 76 -10.89 13.36 1.76
C ASP A 76 -10.73 12.16 0.85
N VAL A 77 -9.94 11.19 1.28
CA VAL A 77 -9.56 10.05 0.45
C VAL A 77 -10.71 9.07 0.34
N LYS A 78 -11.10 8.74 -0.89
CA LYS A 78 -12.14 7.72 -1.20
C LYS A 78 -11.55 6.40 -1.72
N ARG A 79 -10.22 6.35 -1.90
CA ARG A 79 -9.50 5.16 -2.38
C ARG A 79 -8.01 5.25 -2.14
N VAL A 80 -7.46 4.21 -1.52
CA VAL A 80 -6.02 3.92 -1.47
C VAL A 80 -5.66 2.77 -2.40
N GLU A 81 -4.59 2.93 -3.18
CA GLU A 81 -4.03 1.89 -4.04
C GLU A 81 -2.53 1.75 -3.80
N VAL A 82 -2.06 0.55 -3.47
CA VAL A 82 -0.63 0.27 -3.36
C VAL A 82 -0.02 0.23 -4.76
N MET A 83 0.96 1.10 -5.00
CA MET A 83 1.72 1.17 -6.24
C MET A 83 2.89 0.19 -6.13
N THR A 84 2.54 -1.09 -6.06
CA THR A 84 3.39 -2.30 -6.06
C THR A 84 4.86 -2.13 -5.60
N ALA A 85 5.22 -2.69 -4.45
CA ALA A 85 6.57 -3.20 -4.25
C ALA A 85 6.76 -4.39 -5.21
N SER A 86 7.49 -4.18 -6.32
CA SER A 86 7.80 -5.27 -7.26
C SER A 86 8.51 -6.41 -6.50
N SER A 87 7.92 -7.61 -6.61
CA SER A 87 8.31 -8.91 -6.04
C SER A 87 7.87 -9.20 -4.60
N GLN A 88 6.69 -9.81 -4.43
CA GLN A 88 6.55 -11.13 -3.82
C GLN A 88 5.27 -11.80 -4.36
N GLY A 89 5.45 -12.98 -4.97
CA GLY A 89 4.41 -13.68 -5.70
C GLY A 89 3.39 -14.36 -4.78
N PHE A 90 2.13 -14.27 -5.15
CA PHE A 90 1.09 -15.18 -4.72
C PHE A 90 0.51 -15.88 -5.95
N GLY A 91 0.78 -17.18 -6.10
CA GLY A 91 -0.03 -18.08 -6.91
C GLY A 91 0.62 -18.77 -8.12
N GLN A 92 1.69 -19.55 -7.93
CA GLN A 92 1.76 -20.81 -8.69
C GLN A 92 0.90 -21.83 -7.95
N LEU A 93 -0.24 -22.16 -8.55
CA LEU A 93 -1.03 -23.32 -8.22
C LEU A 93 -0.21 -24.57 -8.53
N GLN A 94 0.21 -25.29 -7.49
CA GLN A 94 0.21 -26.76 -7.40
C GLN A 94 0.94 -27.18 -6.13
N ARG A 95 0.20 -27.71 -5.16
CA ARG A 95 0.41 -29.08 -4.64
C ARG A 95 -0.66 -29.44 -3.61
N ASN A 96 -1.53 -30.33 -4.06
CA ASN A 96 -2.02 -31.53 -3.38
C ASN A 96 -2.46 -31.39 -1.92
N HIS A 97 -3.77 -31.46 -1.73
CA HIS A 97 -4.39 -31.98 -0.51
C HIS A 97 -3.71 -33.28 -0.09
N SER A 98 -3.07 -33.30 1.08
CA SER A 98 -3.09 -34.40 2.06
C SER A 98 -2.19 -34.07 3.27
N ALA A 99 -2.78 -34.17 4.46
CA ALA A 99 -2.17 -34.30 5.79
C ALA A 99 -1.40 -33.06 6.32
N GLN A 100 -1.73 -32.43 7.46
CA GLN A 100 -1.88 -32.88 8.85
C GLN A 100 -0.79 -32.15 9.67
N THR A 101 -1.24 -31.27 10.58
CA THR A 101 -0.61 -30.76 11.82
C THR A 101 0.72 -29.99 11.78
N ASN A 102 0.70 -28.82 12.42
CA ASN A 102 1.85 -28.20 13.13
C ASN A 102 2.00 -28.89 14.52
N PRO A 103 3.12 -28.80 15.28
CA PRO A 103 4.29 -27.91 15.13
C PRO A 103 5.68 -28.52 15.51
N ILE A 104 6.73 -27.65 15.48
CA ILE A 104 8.00 -27.59 16.25
C ILE A 104 9.06 -28.73 16.22
N ASP A 105 10.29 -28.32 15.89
CA ASP A 105 11.62 -28.72 16.41
C ASP A 105 12.65 -29.14 15.33
N GLY A 106 13.89 -28.75 15.59
CA GLY A 106 15.01 -28.72 14.67
C GLY A 106 15.58 -30.08 14.27
N GLY A 107 16.41 -30.03 13.23
CA GLY A 107 17.18 -31.17 12.77
C GLY A 107 17.90 -30.83 11.48
N GLN A 108 19.24 -30.89 11.53
CA GLN A 108 20.07 -30.93 10.34
C GLN A 108 19.63 -32.07 9.42
N THR A 109 19.68 -31.87 8.10
CA THR A 109 20.32 -32.87 7.22
C THR A 109 20.89 -32.20 5.96
N SER A 110 22.11 -32.61 5.67
CA SER A 110 22.87 -32.38 4.45
C SER A 110 22.31 -33.23 3.30
N GLY A 111 22.53 -32.76 2.07
CA GLY A 111 22.98 -33.69 1.02
C GLY A 111 22.17 -33.77 -0.26
N GLN A 112 22.95 -33.69 -1.34
CA GLN A 112 22.81 -34.36 -2.63
C GLN A 112 21.95 -33.69 -3.72
N SER A 113 22.67 -33.16 -4.71
CA SER A 113 22.29 -33.04 -6.11
C SER A 113 22.13 -34.43 -6.74
N LEU A 114 21.11 -34.65 -7.59
CA LEU A 114 21.22 -35.50 -8.77
C LEU A 114 20.25 -35.07 -9.89
N SER A 115 20.78 -35.21 -11.10
CA SER A 115 20.32 -34.76 -12.40
C SER A 115 19.22 -35.62 -13.06
N LEU A 116 18.64 -35.02 -14.11
CA LEU A 116 18.11 -35.63 -15.35
C LEU A 116 16.76 -36.34 -15.31
N LEU A 117 15.81 -35.85 -16.13
CA LEU A 117 15.32 -36.60 -17.31
C LEU A 117 14.64 -35.64 -18.30
N GLN A 118 15.11 -35.66 -19.54
CA GLN A 118 14.44 -35.12 -20.72
C GLN A 118 13.48 -36.20 -21.24
N LEU A 119 12.32 -35.84 -21.81
CA LEU A 119 11.58 -36.65 -22.80
C LEU A 119 10.46 -35.82 -23.48
N HIS A 120 10.55 -35.82 -24.82
CA HIS A 120 9.67 -35.31 -25.89
C HIS A 120 9.62 -33.79 -26.11
#